data_AF-A0A256WDG8-F1
#
_entry.id   AF-A0A256WDG8-F1
#
_cell.length_a   1.000
_cell.length_b   1.000
_cell.length_c   1.000
_cell.angle_alpha   90.00
_cell.angle_beta   90.00
_cell.angle_gamma   90.00
#
_symmetry.space_group_name_H-M   'P 1'
#
loop_
_entity.id
_entity.type
_entity.pdbx_description
1 polymer ?
#
loop_
_entity_poly.entity_id
_entity_poly.type
_entity_poly.pdbx_seq_one_letter_code
_entity_poly.pdbx_strand_id
1 'polypeptide(L)'
;MADIYAKIEEIKRTGKSATLCILVATKGSTPRKAGSKMLVTCEGKTFGTVGGGTVERKIIALALKVCGQANPKFVSINLEEDAEMQCGGSVDVYLEPINPSQKLVILGVGHIGTVVAEFAQKLGFAVTLIDPREEFLNRFADQGFEIIMNDYLTAIKDFTSDENTYFVVTTPKHEFDQDLTAICAKKPHRYLGMIGSRKKVAHAKKHYLENKILTQIQSRSR
;
A
#
# COMPACT_ATOMS: atom_id res chain seq x y z
N MET A 1 -6.89 -26.81 -9.57
CA MET A 1 -6.73 -26.08 -8.28
C MET A 1 -6.60 -24.62 -8.64
N ALA A 2 -7.44 -23.72 -8.12
CA ALA A 2 -7.32 -22.29 -8.45
C ALA A 2 -5.95 -21.79 -7.97
N ASP A 3 -5.20 -21.15 -8.86
CA ASP A 3 -3.91 -20.57 -8.51
C ASP A 3 -4.14 -19.30 -7.67
N ILE A 4 -4.14 -19.48 -6.35
CA ILE A 4 -4.30 -18.40 -5.37
C ILE A 4 -3.22 -17.33 -5.55
N TYR A 5 -2.00 -17.69 -5.95
CA TYR A 5 -0.90 -16.73 -6.09
C TYR A 5 -1.08 -15.85 -7.32
N ALA A 6 -1.49 -16.43 -8.45
CA ALA A 6 -1.88 -15.65 -9.62
C ALA A 6 -3.01 -14.66 -9.29
N LYS A 7 -3.97 -15.07 -8.45
CA LYS A 7 -5.05 -14.18 -8.03
C LYS A 7 -4.58 -13.06 -7.09
N ILE A 8 -3.64 -13.34 -6.19
CA ILE A 8 -3.01 -12.33 -5.33
C ILE A 8 -2.33 -11.26 -6.19
N GLU A 9 -1.57 -11.66 -7.20
CA GLU A 9 -0.90 -10.72 -8.12
C GLU A 9 -1.91 -9.86 -8.91
N GLU A 10 -3.01 -10.46 -9.39
CA GLU A 10 -4.10 -9.71 -10.04
C GLU A 10 -4.73 -8.66 -9.10
N ILE A 11 -4.98 -9.03 -7.84
CA ILE A 11 -5.57 -8.12 -6.84
C ILE A 11 -4.63 -6.95 -6.56
N LYS A 12 -3.34 -7.23 -6.34
CA LYS A 12 -2.33 -6.18 -6.14
C LYS A 12 -2.26 -5.22 -7.32
N ARG A 13 -2.21 -5.76 -8.54
CA ARG A 13 -2.13 -4.97 -9.79
C ARG A 13 -3.36 -4.11 -10.03
N THR A 14 -4.55 -4.59 -9.65
CA THR A 14 -5.82 -3.85 -9.83
C THR A 14 -6.07 -2.83 -8.72
N GLY A 15 -5.11 -2.60 -7.82
CA GLY A 15 -5.26 -1.64 -6.72
C GLY A 15 -6.24 -2.10 -5.64
N LYS A 16 -6.60 -3.39 -5.62
CA LYS A 16 -7.58 -3.95 -4.69
C LYS A 16 -6.90 -4.61 -3.50
N SER A 17 -7.69 -4.83 -2.45
CA SER A 17 -7.27 -5.57 -1.25
C SER A 17 -8.04 -6.87 -1.09
N ALA A 18 -7.40 -7.83 -0.42
CA ALA A 18 -7.96 -9.10 -0.01
C ALA A 18 -7.32 -9.56 1.30
N THR A 19 -7.79 -10.68 1.85
CA THR A 19 -7.14 -11.37 2.97
C THR A 19 -6.89 -12.82 2.58
N LEU A 20 -5.63 -13.25 2.65
CA LEU A 20 -5.23 -14.64 2.52
C LEU A 20 -5.40 -15.31 3.89
N CYS A 21 -6.23 -16.35 3.92
CA CYS A 21 -6.49 -17.16 5.10
C CYS A 21 -5.73 -18.47 4.96
N ILE A 22 -4.90 -18.81 5.94
CA ILE A 22 -4.10 -20.03 5.95
C ILE A 22 -4.40 -20.79 7.23
N LEU A 23 -4.86 -22.05 7.12
CA LEU A 23 -4.89 -22.94 8.28
C LEU A 23 -3.45 -23.31 8.63
N VAL A 24 -2.99 -22.89 9.80
CA VAL A 24 -1.61 -23.13 10.23
C VAL A 24 -1.51 -24.32 11.17
N ALA A 25 -2.54 -24.57 11.97
CA ALA A 25 -2.66 -25.76 12.79
C ALA A 25 -4.11 -26.21 12.89
N THR A 26 -4.30 -27.51 13.08
CA THR A 26 -5.60 -28.15 13.23
C THR A 26 -5.48 -29.25 14.27
N LYS A 27 -6.42 -29.31 15.22
CA LYS A 27 -6.49 -30.35 16.25
C LYS A 27 -7.86 -31.02 16.21
N GLY A 28 -7.92 -32.34 16.34
CA GLY A 28 -9.16 -33.11 16.29
C GLY A 28 -9.66 -33.34 14.86
N SER A 29 -10.98 -33.49 14.71
CA SER A 29 -11.63 -33.84 13.44
C SER A 29 -11.95 -32.58 12.64
N THR A 30 -10.95 -32.03 11.94
CA THR A 30 -11.12 -30.81 11.14
C THR A 30 -11.36 -31.14 9.65
N PRO A 31 -12.23 -30.40 8.93
CA PRO A 31 -12.61 -30.72 7.55
C PRO A 31 -11.46 -30.58 6.54
N ARG A 32 -10.42 -29.82 6.87
CA ARG A 32 -9.15 -29.78 6.13
C ARG A 32 -7.96 -29.74 7.09
N LYS A 33 -6.78 -30.07 6.54
CA LYS A 33 -5.50 -30.06 7.23
C LYS A 33 -4.80 -28.70 7.13
N ALA A 34 -3.85 -28.47 8.02
CA ALA A 34 -2.88 -27.38 7.95
C ALA A 34 -2.28 -27.24 6.53
N GLY A 35 -2.04 -26.00 6.12
CA GLY A 35 -1.57 -25.62 4.78
C GLY A 35 -2.68 -25.26 3.79
N SER A 36 -3.95 -25.53 4.12
CA SER A 36 -5.11 -25.13 3.31
C SER A 36 -5.26 -23.61 3.26
N LYS A 37 -5.59 -23.08 2.08
CA LYS A 37 -5.63 -21.63 1.79
C LYS A 37 -6.95 -21.22 1.18
N MET A 38 -7.40 -20.03 1.57
CA MET A 38 -8.54 -19.35 0.97
C MET A 38 -8.25 -17.86 0.91
N LEU A 39 -8.46 -17.26 -0.26
CA LEU A 39 -8.37 -15.82 -0.45
C LEU A 39 -9.79 -15.23 -0.38
N VAL A 40 -9.98 -14.18 0.40
CA VAL A 40 -11.27 -13.47 0.56
C VAL A 40 -11.08 -12.02 0.14
N THR A 41 -11.78 -11.55 -0.89
CA THR A 41 -11.74 -10.14 -1.29
C THR A 41 -12.50 -9.27 -0.29
N CYS A 42 -12.27 -7.96 -0.27
CA CYS A 42 -13.00 -7.08 0.64
C CYS A 42 -14.52 -7.03 0.34
N GLU A 43 -14.94 -7.43 -0.87
CA GLU A 43 -16.35 -7.60 -1.24
C GLU A 43 -16.93 -8.98 -0.86
N GLY A 44 -16.13 -9.85 -0.23
CA GLY A 44 -16.55 -11.17 0.26
C GLY A 44 -16.46 -12.30 -0.76
N LYS A 45 -15.89 -12.07 -1.95
CA LYS A 45 -15.67 -13.14 -2.92
C LYS A 45 -14.52 -14.05 -2.47
N THR A 46 -14.70 -15.36 -2.59
CA THR A 46 -13.72 -16.35 -2.12
C THR A 46 -13.03 -17.08 -3.29
N PHE A 47 -11.77 -17.45 -3.08
CA PHE A 47 -10.99 -18.30 -3.98
C PHE A 47 -10.21 -19.33 -3.16
N GLY A 48 -10.37 -20.62 -3.50
CA GLY A 48 -9.92 -21.71 -2.63
C GLY A 48 -10.88 -21.97 -1.48
N THR A 49 -10.47 -22.83 -0.54
CA THR A 49 -11.30 -23.25 0.59
C THR A 49 -10.43 -23.74 1.75
N VAL A 50 -10.89 -23.48 2.97
CA VAL A 50 -10.28 -23.96 4.21
C VAL A 50 -11.07 -25.11 4.83
N GLY A 51 -12.05 -25.67 4.12
CA GLY A 51 -12.78 -26.88 4.54
C GLY A 51 -14.30 -26.74 4.57
N GLY A 52 -14.86 -25.57 4.23
CA GLY A 52 -16.30 -25.36 4.16
C GLY A 52 -17.01 -25.27 5.53
N GLY A 53 -18.34 -25.25 5.50
CA GLY A 53 -19.19 -25.25 6.70
C GLY A 53 -19.15 -23.95 7.52
N THR A 54 -19.55 -24.05 8.79
CA THR A 54 -19.63 -22.92 9.72
C THR A 54 -18.26 -22.27 9.98
N VAL A 55 -17.21 -23.09 10.01
CA VAL A 55 -15.82 -22.64 10.20
C VAL A 55 -15.38 -21.70 9.09
N GLU A 56 -15.63 -22.08 7.83
CA GLU A 56 -15.28 -21.25 6.68
C GLU A 56 -16.04 -19.92 6.70
N ARG A 57 -17.34 -19.93 7.06
CA ARG A 57 -18.12 -18.69 7.22
C ARG A 57 -17.55 -17.78 8.31
N LYS A 58 -17.13 -18.33 9.45
CA LYS A 58 -16.49 -17.56 10.52
C LYS A 58 -15.16 -16.97 10.07
N ILE A 59 -14.34 -17.74 9.34
CA ILE A 59 -13.07 -17.27 8.77
C ILE A 59 -13.31 -16.15 7.75
N ILE A 60 -14.32 -16.27 6.87
CA ILE A 60 -14.70 -15.22 5.91
C ILE A 60 -15.09 -13.94 6.66
N ALA A 61 -15.91 -14.02 7.71
CA ALA A 61 -16.32 -12.87 8.50
C ALA A 61 -15.12 -12.19 9.20
N LEU A 62 -14.15 -12.95 9.69
CA LEU A 62 -12.91 -12.42 10.26
C LEU A 62 -12.01 -11.80 9.19
N ALA A 63 -11.90 -12.44 8.02
CA ALA A 63 -11.13 -11.96 6.89
C ALA A 63 -11.64 -10.60 6.39
N LEU A 64 -12.96 -10.42 6.29
CA LEU A 64 -13.57 -9.13 5.93
C LEU A 64 -13.20 -8.01 6.93
N LYS A 65 -13.08 -8.33 8.21
CA LYS A 65 -12.64 -7.38 9.25
C LYS A 65 -11.14 -7.07 9.19
N VAL A 66 -10.34 -7.86 8.50
CA VAL A 66 -8.87 -7.71 8.34
C VAL A 66 -8.52 -7.06 7.00
N CYS A 67 -9.39 -7.19 6.00
CA CYS A 67 -9.19 -6.66 4.67
C CYS A 67 -8.85 -5.16 4.67
N GLY A 68 -7.79 -4.77 3.95
CA GLY A 68 -7.32 -3.38 3.91
C GLY A 68 -6.48 -2.93 5.11
N GLN A 69 -6.31 -3.76 6.15
CA GLN A 69 -5.42 -3.44 7.28
C GLN A 69 -3.95 -3.72 6.92
N ALA A 70 -3.03 -3.06 7.61
CA ALA A 70 -1.60 -3.24 7.38
C ALA A 70 -1.02 -4.51 8.02
N ASN A 71 -1.64 -4.98 9.11
CA ASN A 71 -1.06 -6.01 9.96
C ASN A 71 -1.83 -7.34 9.86
N PRO A 72 -1.13 -8.48 9.80
CA PRO A 72 -1.75 -9.79 9.87
C PRO A 72 -2.38 -10.06 11.24
N LYS A 73 -3.31 -11.00 11.28
CA LYS A 73 -3.90 -11.52 12.53
C LYS A 73 -3.78 -13.03 12.60
N PHE A 74 -3.55 -13.52 13.81
CA PHE A 74 -3.63 -14.93 14.13
C PHE A 74 -4.88 -15.15 14.98
N VAL A 75 -5.69 -16.14 14.62
CA VAL A 75 -6.95 -16.44 15.32
C VAL A 75 -7.07 -17.94 15.54
N SER A 76 -7.33 -18.33 16.78
CA SER A 76 -7.73 -19.69 17.14
C SER A 76 -9.26 -19.77 17.21
N ILE A 77 -9.84 -20.79 16.57
CA ILE A 77 -11.28 -21.04 16.54
C ILE A 77 -11.53 -22.42 17.15
N ASN A 78 -12.39 -22.49 18.17
CA ASN A 78 -12.78 -23.74 18.82
C ASN A 78 -14.06 -24.29 18.15
N LEU A 79 -13.99 -25.46 17.52
CA LEU A 79 -15.09 -25.98 16.68
C LEU A 79 -16.35 -26.34 17.48
N GLU A 80 -16.20 -26.64 18.77
CA GLU A 80 -17.33 -26.99 19.66
C GLU A 80 -18.11 -25.73 20.06
N GLU A 81 -17.40 -24.69 20.49
CA GLU A 81 -17.99 -23.45 21.04
C GLU A 81 -18.34 -22.45 19.95
N ASP A 82 -17.55 -22.39 18.87
CA ASP A 82 -17.61 -21.32 17.88
C ASP A 82 -18.30 -21.69 16.57
N ALA A 83 -18.43 -22.98 16.30
CA ALA A 83 -18.89 -23.48 15.00
C ALA A 83 -20.05 -24.48 15.10
N GLU A 84 -20.57 -24.72 16.31
CA GLU A 84 -21.69 -25.63 16.62
C GLU A 84 -21.50 -27.03 16.00
N MET A 85 -20.25 -27.50 15.88
CA MET A 85 -19.94 -28.81 15.31
C MET A 85 -19.83 -29.84 16.43
N GLN A 86 -20.56 -30.96 16.30
CA GLN A 86 -20.55 -32.08 17.26
C GLN A 86 -19.25 -32.91 17.25
N CYS A 87 -18.33 -32.62 16.32
CA CYS A 87 -17.03 -33.27 16.23
C CYS A 87 -15.97 -32.30 16.75
N GLY A 88 -15.48 -32.54 17.97
CA GLY A 88 -14.51 -31.66 18.64
C GLY A 88 -13.26 -31.32 17.82
N GLY A 89 -12.69 -30.15 18.11
CA GLY A 89 -11.42 -29.72 17.51
C GLY A 89 -11.18 -28.22 17.59
N SER A 90 -10.00 -27.79 17.16
CA SER A 90 -9.65 -26.38 17.03
C SER A 90 -8.87 -26.14 15.75
N VAL A 91 -9.01 -24.95 15.17
CA VAL A 91 -8.24 -24.51 14.02
C VAL A 91 -7.57 -23.18 14.32
N ASP A 92 -6.29 -23.11 14.00
CA ASP A 92 -5.53 -21.87 14.01
C ASP A 92 -5.43 -21.34 12.60
N VAL A 93 -5.75 -20.06 12.45
CA VAL A 93 -5.85 -19.38 11.17
C VAL A 93 -4.97 -18.15 11.18
N TYR A 94 -4.05 -18.09 10.22
CA TYR A 94 -3.31 -16.89 9.91
C TYR A 94 -4.05 -16.11 8.82
N LEU A 95 -4.39 -14.86 9.12
CA LEU A 95 -5.09 -13.92 8.26
C LEU A 95 -4.10 -12.85 7.81
N GLU A 96 -3.68 -12.92 6.56
CA GLU A 96 -2.70 -12.02 5.96
C GLU A 96 -3.41 -11.03 5.02
N PRO A 97 -3.46 -9.72 5.36
CA PRO A 97 -3.91 -8.71 4.43
C PRO A 97 -3.02 -8.67 3.19
N ILE A 98 -3.65 -8.81 2.03
CA ILE A 98 -3.05 -8.56 0.73
C ILE A 98 -3.51 -7.19 0.29
N ASN A 99 -2.60 -6.22 0.35
CA ASN A 99 -2.87 -4.84 -0.07
C ASN A 99 -2.14 -4.53 -1.38
N PRO A 100 -2.63 -3.57 -2.16
CA PRO A 100 -1.90 -3.11 -3.33
C PRO A 100 -0.54 -2.53 -2.92
N SER A 101 0.41 -2.59 -3.86
CA SER A 101 1.70 -1.94 -3.67
C SER A 101 1.50 -0.46 -3.34
N GLN A 102 2.24 0.03 -2.36
CA GLN A 102 2.22 1.45 -2.02
C GLN A 102 2.74 2.24 -3.23
N LYS A 103 2.10 3.37 -3.53
CA LYS A 103 2.47 4.20 -4.68
C LYS A 103 3.47 5.26 -4.20
N LEU A 104 4.60 5.40 -4.89
CA LEU A 104 5.56 6.46 -4.62
C LEU A 104 5.70 7.35 -5.86
N VAL A 105 5.36 8.62 -5.71
CA VAL A 105 5.53 9.64 -6.75
C VAL A 105 6.72 10.50 -6.39
N ILE A 106 7.72 10.53 -7.28
CA ILE A 106 8.95 11.30 -7.11
C ILE A 106 8.92 12.47 -8.10
N LEU A 107 8.88 13.68 -7.55
CA LEU A 107 8.98 14.94 -8.29
C LEU A 107 10.43 15.41 -8.27
N GLY A 108 11.14 15.24 -9.39
CA GLY A 108 12.54 15.62 -9.55
C GLY A 108 13.47 14.42 -9.46
N VAL A 109 13.91 13.92 -10.60
CA VAL A 109 14.68 12.68 -10.79
C VAL A 109 16.18 12.98 -10.95
N GLY A 110 16.66 14.03 -10.28
CA GLY A 110 18.10 14.30 -10.17
C GLY A 110 18.84 13.23 -9.33
N HIS A 111 20.06 13.53 -8.89
CA HIS A 111 20.90 12.61 -8.11
C HIS A 111 20.16 11.91 -6.96
N ILE A 112 19.37 12.66 -6.19
CA ILE A 112 18.66 12.13 -5.02
C ILE A 112 17.42 11.34 -5.44
N GLY A 113 16.58 11.89 -6.32
CA GLY A 113 15.37 11.22 -6.80
C GLY A 113 15.67 9.89 -7.49
N THR A 114 16.78 9.82 -8.23
CA THR A 114 17.29 8.59 -8.85
C THR A 114 17.53 7.50 -7.81
N VAL A 115 18.30 7.80 -6.76
CA VAL A 115 18.65 6.82 -5.72
C VAL A 115 17.39 6.38 -4.96
N VAL A 116 16.50 7.32 -4.65
CA VAL A 116 15.23 7.01 -3.99
C VAL A 116 14.37 6.08 -4.84
N ALA A 117 14.28 6.32 -6.15
CA ALA A 117 13.53 5.50 -7.09
C ALA A 117 14.00 4.04 -7.09
N GLU A 118 15.31 3.83 -7.21
CA GLU A 118 15.91 2.48 -7.27
C GLU A 118 15.68 1.69 -5.98
N PHE A 119 15.83 2.33 -4.81
CA PHE A 119 15.56 1.67 -3.54
C PHE A 119 14.07 1.41 -3.33
N ALA A 120 13.21 2.37 -3.66
CA ALA A 120 11.77 2.22 -3.47
C ALA A 120 11.19 1.08 -4.29
N GLN A 121 11.62 0.93 -5.55
CA GLN A 121 11.18 -0.18 -6.39
C GLN A 121 11.59 -1.54 -5.80
N LYS A 122 12.82 -1.67 -5.29
CA LYS A 122 13.30 -2.90 -4.62
C LYS A 122 12.52 -3.21 -3.34
N LEU A 123 12.01 -2.18 -2.66
CA LEU A 123 11.15 -2.33 -1.49
C LEU A 123 9.67 -2.61 -1.85
N GLY A 124 9.34 -2.74 -3.14
CA GLY A 124 8.02 -3.11 -3.62
C GLY A 124 7.05 -1.94 -3.83
N PHE A 125 7.53 -0.70 -3.86
CA PHE A 125 6.70 0.44 -4.26
C PHE A 125 6.42 0.41 -5.76
N ALA A 126 5.20 0.79 -6.14
CA ALA A 126 4.89 1.20 -7.50
C ALA A 126 5.36 2.65 -7.68
N VAL A 127 6.46 2.85 -8.41
CA VAL A 127 7.13 4.16 -8.49
C VAL A 127 6.76 4.89 -9.76
N THR A 128 6.29 6.13 -9.61
CA THR A 128 6.04 7.09 -10.70
C THR A 128 7.09 8.21 -10.63
N LEU A 129 7.78 8.45 -11.74
CA LEU A 129 8.84 9.43 -11.88
C LEU A 129 8.34 10.62 -12.71
N ILE A 130 8.47 11.83 -12.15
CA ILE A 130 8.07 13.07 -12.81
C ILE A 130 9.29 13.99 -12.90
N ASP A 131 9.74 14.27 -14.12
CA ASP A 131 10.80 15.25 -14.42
C ASP A 131 10.63 15.76 -15.87
N PRO A 132 10.78 17.06 -16.16
CA PRO A 132 10.75 17.56 -17.53
C PRO A 132 12.03 17.23 -18.32
N ARG A 133 13.10 16.76 -17.66
CA ARG A 133 14.40 16.54 -18.28
C ARG A 133 14.57 15.07 -18.67
N GLU A 134 14.55 14.83 -19.98
CA GLU A 134 14.63 13.50 -20.59
C GLU A 134 15.89 12.72 -20.16
N GLU A 135 17.04 13.40 -20.02
CA GLU A 135 18.32 12.75 -19.70
C GLU A 135 18.32 12.02 -18.35
N PHE A 136 17.47 12.46 -17.41
CA PHE A 136 17.31 11.80 -16.11
C PHE A 136 16.31 10.64 -16.15
N LEU A 137 15.41 10.62 -17.13
CA LEU A 137 14.36 9.62 -17.25
C LEU A 137 14.76 8.43 -18.12
N ASN A 138 15.56 8.67 -19.17
CA ASN A 138 15.97 7.62 -20.12
C ASN A 138 16.67 6.44 -19.45
N ARG A 139 17.37 6.67 -18.33
CA ARG A 139 18.02 5.60 -17.55
C ARG A 139 17.04 4.64 -16.88
N PHE A 140 15.75 4.97 -16.79
CA PHE A 140 14.70 4.15 -16.17
C PHE A 140 13.75 3.54 -17.20
N ALA A 141 13.97 3.82 -18.49
CA ALA A 141 13.24 3.18 -19.57
C ALA A 141 13.33 1.65 -19.42
N ASP A 142 12.21 0.99 -19.64
CA ASP A 142 12.04 -0.47 -19.57
C ASP A 142 12.35 -1.14 -18.21
N GLN A 143 12.50 -0.36 -17.14
CA GLN A 143 12.74 -0.88 -15.79
C GLN A 143 11.46 -0.98 -14.94
N GLY A 144 10.28 -0.87 -15.55
CA GLY A 144 9.00 -0.98 -14.83
C GLY A 144 8.63 0.22 -13.96
N PHE A 145 9.28 1.37 -14.18
CA PHE A 145 8.85 2.66 -13.63
C PHE A 145 7.74 3.25 -14.49
N GLU A 146 6.77 3.91 -13.87
CA GLU A 146 5.89 4.82 -14.60
C GLU A 146 6.61 6.15 -14.77
N ILE A 147 6.66 6.68 -16.00
CA ILE A 147 7.43 7.88 -16.33
C ILE A 147 6.48 8.94 -16.88
N ILE A 148 6.48 10.12 -16.27
CA ILE A 148 5.77 11.31 -16.74
C ILE A 148 6.80 12.38 -17.06
N MET A 149 7.15 12.48 -18.34
CA MET A 149 8.03 13.53 -18.84
C MET A 149 7.22 14.79 -19.16
N ASN A 150 7.05 15.65 -18.16
CA ASN A 150 6.29 16.90 -18.28
C ASN A 150 6.77 17.92 -17.23
N ASP A 151 6.34 19.17 -17.35
CA ASP A 151 6.49 20.17 -16.29
C ASP A 151 5.86 19.64 -14.98
N TYR A 152 6.56 19.88 -13.87
CA TYR A 152 6.17 19.35 -12.56
C TYR A 152 4.79 19.84 -12.12
N LEU A 153 4.49 21.14 -12.31
CA LEU A 153 3.23 21.73 -11.85
C LEU A 153 2.05 21.20 -12.66
N THR A 154 2.24 21.04 -13.96
CA THR A 154 1.24 20.49 -14.87
C THR A 154 0.98 19.02 -14.54
N ALA A 155 2.05 18.21 -14.49
CA ALA A 155 1.96 16.79 -14.17
C ALA A 155 1.25 16.53 -12.84
N ILE A 156 1.63 17.24 -11.77
CA ILE A 156 1.06 16.99 -10.45
C ILE A 156 -0.39 17.46 -10.35
N LYS A 157 -0.79 18.53 -11.04
CA LYS A 157 -2.19 18.99 -11.03
C LYS A 157 -3.11 17.91 -11.58
N ASP A 158 -2.73 17.30 -12.70
CA ASP A 158 -3.50 16.26 -13.39
C ASP A 158 -3.38 14.88 -12.73
N PHE A 159 -2.33 14.66 -11.94
CA PHE A 159 -2.11 13.39 -11.25
C PHE A 159 -3.19 13.10 -10.20
N THR A 160 -3.79 11.90 -10.28
CA THR A 160 -4.78 11.42 -9.31
C THR A 160 -4.11 10.54 -8.25
N SER A 161 -4.30 10.86 -6.97
CA SER A 161 -3.71 10.11 -5.85
C SER A 161 -4.77 9.64 -4.84
N ASP A 162 -4.36 8.74 -3.96
CA ASP A 162 -5.17 8.14 -2.90
C ASP A 162 -4.41 8.08 -1.56
N GLU A 163 -5.07 7.57 -0.53
CA GLU A 163 -4.50 7.42 0.82
C GLU A 163 -3.30 6.45 0.91
N ASN A 164 -2.99 5.71 -0.15
CA ASN A 164 -1.81 4.84 -0.27
C ASN A 164 -0.67 5.48 -1.08
N THR A 165 -0.82 6.75 -1.46
CA THR A 165 0.15 7.49 -2.26
C THR A 165 1.15 8.24 -1.38
N TYR A 166 2.44 8.10 -1.69
CA TYR A 166 3.56 8.79 -1.07
C TYR A 166 4.10 9.80 -2.08
N PHE A 167 4.28 11.05 -1.65
CA PHE A 167 4.91 12.08 -2.45
C PHE A 167 6.30 12.40 -1.90
N VAL A 168 7.29 12.44 -2.80
CA VAL A 168 8.65 12.90 -2.49
C VAL A 168 9.04 13.99 -3.49
N VAL A 169 9.27 15.19 -2.96
CA VAL A 169 9.65 16.38 -3.72
C VAL A 169 11.16 16.58 -3.59
N THR A 170 11.88 16.35 -4.69
CA THR A 170 13.34 16.41 -4.81
C THR A 170 13.78 17.25 -6.01
N THR A 171 13.05 18.33 -6.32
CA THR A 171 13.39 19.18 -7.47
C THR A 171 14.59 20.08 -7.19
N PRO A 172 15.32 20.55 -8.23
CA PRO A 172 16.53 21.34 -8.05
C PRO A 172 16.32 22.83 -7.69
N LYS A 173 15.09 23.37 -7.73
CA LYS A 173 14.82 24.82 -7.61
C LYS A 173 13.85 25.17 -6.48
N HIS A 174 14.18 26.24 -5.76
CA HIS A 174 13.53 26.64 -4.49
C HIS A 174 12.05 27.03 -4.57
N GLU A 175 11.64 27.74 -5.62
CA GLU A 175 10.23 28.18 -5.75
C GLU A 175 9.30 27.02 -6.12
N PHE A 176 9.75 26.12 -7.01
CA PHE A 176 8.95 24.97 -7.42
C PHE A 176 8.66 24.01 -6.28
N ASP A 177 9.62 23.73 -5.40
CA ASP A 177 9.37 22.79 -4.29
C ASP A 177 8.25 23.27 -3.35
N GLN A 178 8.15 24.59 -3.14
CA GLN A 178 7.13 25.12 -2.25
C GLN A 178 5.73 24.89 -2.79
N ASP A 179 5.52 25.28 -4.04
CA ASP A 179 4.24 25.13 -4.76
C ASP A 179 3.88 23.66 -4.97
N LEU A 180 4.86 22.83 -5.34
CA LEU A 180 4.63 21.40 -5.55
C LEU A 180 4.19 20.72 -4.26
N THR A 181 4.88 20.97 -3.14
CA THR A 181 4.43 20.37 -1.88
C THR A 181 3.10 20.96 -1.42
N ALA A 182 2.80 22.23 -1.69
CA ALA A 182 1.48 22.80 -1.41
C ALA A 182 0.36 22.16 -2.22
N ILE A 183 0.60 21.81 -3.49
CA ILE A 183 -0.36 21.08 -4.33
C ILE A 183 -0.51 19.64 -3.84
N CYS A 184 0.60 18.93 -3.58
CA CYS A 184 0.57 17.55 -3.07
C CYS A 184 -0.16 17.46 -1.73
N ALA A 185 0.03 18.44 -0.85
CA ALA A 185 -0.60 18.52 0.46
C ALA A 185 -2.13 18.54 0.42
N LYS A 186 -2.71 19.05 -0.68
CA LYS A 186 -4.17 19.14 -0.89
C LYS A 186 -4.76 17.88 -1.52
N LYS A 187 -3.94 16.93 -1.95
CA LYS A 187 -4.40 15.67 -2.53
C LYS A 187 -4.40 14.58 -1.45
N PRO A 188 -5.23 13.52 -1.56
CA PRO A 188 -5.13 12.35 -0.68
C PRO A 188 -3.72 11.75 -0.75
N HIS A 189 -3.09 11.52 0.41
CA HIS A 189 -1.74 10.94 0.49
C HIS A 189 -1.45 10.36 1.87
N ARG A 190 -0.61 9.33 1.89
CA ARG A 190 -0.08 8.71 3.11
C ARG A 190 1.09 9.49 3.71
N TYR A 191 1.92 10.07 2.86
CA TYR A 191 3.14 10.77 3.23
C TYR A 191 3.49 11.83 2.19
N LEU A 192 4.02 12.96 2.66
CA LEU A 192 4.57 14.03 1.85
C LEU A 192 5.92 14.44 2.43
N GLY A 193 6.97 14.26 1.64
CA GLY A 193 8.33 14.68 1.98
C GLY A 193 8.85 15.68 0.96
N MET A 194 9.48 16.76 1.45
CA MET A 194 10.20 17.71 0.62
C MET A 194 11.65 17.78 1.08
N ILE A 195 12.60 17.60 0.17
CA ILE A 195 14.01 17.70 0.52
C ILE A 195 14.46 19.16 0.65
N GLY A 196 15.27 19.42 1.67
CA GLY A 196 15.84 20.75 1.87
C GLY A 196 16.78 20.85 3.05
N SER A 197 17.64 21.86 3.01
CA SER A 197 18.45 22.24 4.19
C SER A 197 17.53 22.70 5.33
N ARG A 198 18.03 22.65 6.58
CA ARG A 198 17.28 23.11 7.77
C ARG A 198 16.68 24.50 7.58
N LYS A 199 17.46 25.42 7.00
CA LYS A 199 17.02 26.80 6.71
C LYS A 199 15.89 26.82 5.68
N LYS A 200 16.00 26.04 4.60
CA LYS A 200 14.97 25.93 3.54
C LYS A 200 13.66 25.35 4.10
N VAL A 201 13.76 24.27 4.87
CA VAL A 201 12.59 23.63 5.50
C VAL A 201 11.91 24.57 6.49
N ALA A 202 12.67 25.29 7.32
CA ALA A 202 12.11 26.28 8.25
C ALA A 202 11.36 27.40 7.53
N HIS A 203 11.92 27.93 6.44
CA HIS A 203 11.27 28.97 5.64
C HIS A 203 9.98 28.48 4.97
N ALA A 204 10.03 27.32 4.32
CA ALA A 204 8.85 26.71 3.69
C ALA A 204 7.75 26.42 4.73
N LYS A 205 8.12 25.86 5.89
CA LYS A 205 7.18 25.58 6.99
C LYS A 205 6.49 26.85 7.49
N LYS A 206 7.22 27.95 7.64
CA LYS A 206 6.64 29.25 8.03
C LYS A 206 5.59 29.68 7.01
N HIS A 207 5.95 29.67 5.72
CA HIS A 207 5.02 29.98 4.63
C HIS A 207 3.76 29.10 4.68
N TYR A 208 3.91 27.78 4.84
CA TYR A 208 2.77 26.85 4.82
C TYR A 208 1.80 27.06 5.99
N LEU A 209 2.33 27.37 7.17
CA LEU A 209 1.51 27.63 8.36
C LEU A 209 0.78 28.98 8.26
N GLU A 210 1.47 30.02 7.82
CA GLU A 210 0.89 31.38 7.66
C GLU A 210 -0.22 31.38 6.62
N ASN A 211 -0.05 30.65 5.52
CA ASN A 211 -1.04 30.54 4.44
C ASN A 211 -2.04 29.40 4.62
N LYS A 212 -2.04 28.71 5.78
CA LYS A 212 -2.93 27.57 6.10
C LYS A 212 -2.91 26.45 5.06
N ILE A 213 -1.77 26.22 4.42
CA ILE A 213 -1.53 25.15 3.45
C ILE A 213 -1.36 23.81 4.17
N LEU A 214 -0.64 23.80 5.30
CA LEU A 214 -0.43 22.63 6.14
C LEU A 214 -0.89 22.91 7.57
N THR A 215 -1.38 21.87 8.24
CA THR A 215 -1.59 21.90 9.70
C THR A 215 -0.27 21.80 10.47
N GLN A 216 -0.28 22.13 11.76
CA GLN A 216 0.88 21.89 12.63
C GLN A 216 1.31 20.42 12.67
N ILE A 217 0.35 19.48 12.56
CA ILE A 217 0.63 18.03 12.57
C ILE A 217 1.32 17.63 11.26
N GLN A 218 0.80 18.08 10.12
CA GLN A 218 1.38 17.78 8.80
C GLN A 218 2.76 18.43 8.60
N SER A 219 3.03 19.57 9.25
CA SER A 219 4.31 20.27 9.14
C SER A 219 5.41 19.75 10.10
N ARG A 220 5.17 18.64 10.81
CA ARG A 220 6.22 18.03 11.65
C ARG A 220 7.29 17.39 10.77
N SER A 221 8.47 18.00 10.76
CA SER A 221 9.69 17.34 10.27
C SER A 221 10.03 16.21 11.22
N ARG A 222 10.13 14.98 10.70
CA ARG A 222 10.71 13.85 11.45
C ARG A 222 12.23 13.94 11.40
#